data_AF-A0A8B6GNY0-F1
#
_entry.id   AF-A0A8B6GNY0-F1
#
_cell.length_a   1.000
_cell.length_b   1.000
_cell.length_c   1.000
_cell.angle_alpha   90.00
_cell.angle_beta   90.00
_cell.angle_gamma   90.00
#
_symmetry.space_group_name_H-M   'P 1'
#
loop_
_entity.id
_entity.type
_entity.pdbx_description
1 polymer ?
#
loop_
_entity_poly.entity_id
_entity_poly.type
_entity_poly.pdbx_seq_one_letter_code
_entity_poly.pdbx_strand_id
1 'polypeptide(L)'
;MDSMYLSALFFSGRVPKIIRLIRQAKGLNADPDDDSLLDKLTPHVPGIVTFADHNRKLPWSTEYSTVLVFADVSGFTALCERYSAMQDSGIDKLTKTLNGYLGAIVENLISSEGDVLKFAGDAILAVWRVNSETEMTPILERVIACCLDIQKEYGEWQTDIGITLTVKM
;
A
#
# COMPACT_ATOMS: atom_id res chain seq x y z
N MET A 1 -7.35 11.25 1.73
CA MET A 1 -6.74 10.14 0.96
C MET A 1 -5.22 10.17 1.02
N ASP A 2 -4.57 11.35 1.00
CA ASP A 2 -3.11 11.49 1.12
C ASP A 2 -2.50 11.05 2.47
N SER A 3 -3.27 11.08 3.57
CA SER A 3 -2.80 10.71 4.91
C SER A 3 -2.66 9.20 5.13
N MET A 4 -3.31 8.36 4.31
CA MET A 4 -3.47 6.92 4.56
C MET A 4 -2.19 6.12 4.30
N TYR A 5 -1.46 6.46 3.24
CA TYR A 5 -0.14 5.87 2.95
C TYR A 5 0.94 6.35 3.92
N LEU A 6 0.87 7.63 4.32
CA LEU A 6 1.80 8.21 5.27
C LEU A 6 1.71 7.48 6.62
N SER A 7 0.51 7.22 7.16
CA SER A 7 0.42 6.47 8.43
C SER A 7 1.01 5.06 8.36
N ALA A 8 0.75 4.29 7.30
CA ALA A 8 1.24 2.91 7.18
C ALA A 8 2.78 2.84 7.03
N LEU A 9 3.39 3.80 6.33
CA LEU A 9 4.85 3.87 6.18
C LEU A 9 5.56 4.48 7.41
N PHE A 10 4.88 5.36 8.16
CA PHE A 10 5.46 5.98 9.36
C PHE A 10 5.35 5.13 10.64
N PHE A 11 4.37 4.22 10.75
CA PHE A 11 4.25 3.33 11.93
C PHE A 11 5.41 2.32 12.07
N SER A 12 6.08 1.95 10.97
CA SER A 12 7.25 1.06 10.98
C SER A 12 8.59 1.78 11.26
N GLY A 13 8.61 3.12 11.31
CA GLY A 13 9.84 3.89 11.57
C GLY A 13 10.99 3.67 10.56
N ARG A 14 10.72 3.01 9.42
CA ARG A 14 11.71 2.72 8.39
C ARG A 14 11.32 3.42 7.10
N VAL A 15 11.84 4.64 6.93
CA VAL A 15 11.98 5.26 5.60
C VAL A 15 12.57 4.21 4.64
N PRO A 16 12.03 4.01 3.43
CA PRO A 16 12.60 3.07 2.48
C PRO A 16 14.05 3.47 2.16
N LYS A 17 15.01 2.78 2.80
CA LYS A 17 16.47 2.98 2.64
C LYS A 17 16.95 2.86 1.19
N ILE A 18 16.07 2.40 0.31
CA ILE A 18 16.34 1.95 -1.05
C ILE A 18 16.55 3.09 -2.06
N ILE A 19 15.88 4.24 -1.95
CA ILE A 19 16.15 5.39 -2.84
C ILE A 19 17.54 5.97 -2.58
N ARG A 20 17.93 6.08 -1.30
CA ARG A 20 19.28 6.45 -0.90
C ARG A 20 20.33 5.45 -1.40
N LEU A 21 20.03 4.14 -1.34
CA LEU A 21 20.89 3.09 -1.90
C LEU A 21 21.04 3.18 -3.42
N ILE A 22 19.97 3.51 -4.16
CA ILE A 22 20.02 3.68 -5.63
C ILE A 22 20.83 4.93 -6.02
N ARG A 23 20.68 6.05 -5.29
CA ARG A 23 21.49 7.26 -5.49
C ARG A 23 22.98 6.98 -5.24
N GLN A 24 23.32 6.29 -4.15
CA GLN A 24 24.69 5.86 -3.84
C GLN A 24 25.26 4.93 -4.91
N ALA A 25 24.50 3.95 -5.38
CA ALA A 25 24.92 3.04 -6.46
C ALA A 25 25.15 3.77 -7.80
N LYS A 26 24.47 4.91 -8.03
CA LYS A 26 24.62 5.76 -9.21
C LYS A 26 25.66 6.88 -9.04
N GLY A 27 26.34 6.97 -7.90
CA GLY A 27 27.33 8.02 -7.62
C GLY A 27 26.72 9.43 -7.50
N LEU A 28 25.42 9.54 -7.26
CA LEU A 28 24.72 10.80 -7.04
C LEU A 28 24.81 11.15 -5.55
N ASN A 29 25.30 12.36 -5.25
CA ASN A 29 25.33 12.86 -3.89
C ASN A 29 23.89 13.08 -3.38
N ALA A 30 23.64 12.74 -2.12
CA ALA A 30 22.37 13.04 -1.48
C ALA A 30 22.22 14.56 -1.36
N ASP A 31 21.20 15.12 -2.01
CA ASP A 31 20.73 16.47 -1.76
C ASP A 31 19.65 16.39 -0.66
N PRO A 32 19.84 17.03 0.51
CA PRO A 32 18.90 16.97 1.63
C PRO A 32 17.48 17.45 1.29
N ASP A 33 17.35 18.45 0.41
CA ASP A 33 16.05 19.00 0.03
C ASP A 33 15.30 18.03 -0.89
N ASP A 34 16.00 17.43 -1.85
CA ASP A 34 15.46 16.37 -2.71
C ASP A 34 15.03 15.14 -1.89
N ASP A 35 15.85 14.72 -0.92
CA ASP A 35 15.55 13.58 -0.06
C ASP A 35 14.24 13.84 0.73
N SER A 36 14.04 15.06 1.23
CA SER A 36 12.78 15.44 1.89
C SER A 36 11.57 15.39 0.96
N LEU A 37 11.75 15.77 -0.31
CA LEU A 37 10.68 15.67 -1.33
C LEU A 37 10.40 14.22 -1.71
N LEU A 38 11.43 13.39 -1.83
CA LEU A 38 11.28 11.96 -2.11
C LEU A 38 10.58 11.23 -0.98
N ASP A 39 10.88 11.56 0.27
CA ASP A 39 10.19 11.01 1.44
C ASP A 39 8.68 11.35 1.42
N LYS A 40 8.32 12.51 0.85
CA LYS A 40 6.91 12.92 0.66
C LYS A 40 6.26 12.26 -0.56
N LEU A 41 7.01 11.95 -1.61
CA LEU A 41 6.47 11.40 -2.87
C LEU A 41 6.34 9.88 -2.85
N THR A 42 7.31 9.18 -2.27
CA THR A 42 7.39 7.71 -2.25
C THR A 42 6.11 7.05 -1.73
N PRO A 43 5.42 7.58 -0.70
CA PRO A 43 4.14 7.03 -0.25
C PRO A 43 3.03 7.03 -1.29
N HIS A 44 3.10 7.90 -2.31
CA HIS A 44 2.04 8.08 -3.31
C HIS A 44 2.37 7.40 -4.65
N VAL A 45 3.55 6.80 -4.77
CA VAL A 45 4.07 6.24 -6.02
C VAL A 45 4.49 4.79 -5.77
N PRO A 46 3.88 3.80 -6.46
CA PRO A 46 4.24 2.39 -6.30
C PRO A 46 5.75 2.16 -6.48
N GLY A 47 6.30 1.18 -5.77
CA GLY A 47 7.70 0.80 -5.89
C GLY A 47 8.10 0.52 -7.34
N ILE A 48 7.24 -0.13 -8.12
CA ILE A 48 7.45 -0.36 -9.56
C ILE A 48 7.75 0.91 -10.36
N VAL A 49 7.13 2.04 -10.02
CA VAL A 49 7.37 3.32 -10.68
C VAL A 49 8.60 3.98 -10.07
N THR A 50 8.72 3.99 -8.74
CA THR A 50 9.86 4.58 -8.01
C THR A 50 11.21 3.98 -8.41
N PHE A 51 11.24 2.69 -8.75
CA PHE A 51 12.46 1.97 -9.14
C PHE A 51 12.59 1.76 -10.65
N ALA A 52 11.75 2.41 -11.45
CA ALA A 52 11.83 2.32 -12.90
C ALA A 52 13.05 3.09 -13.45
N ASP A 53 13.44 2.74 -14.68
CA ASP A 53 14.40 3.52 -15.44
C ASP A 53 13.71 4.71 -16.12
N HIS A 54 13.81 5.87 -15.48
CA HIS A 54 13.17 7.10 -15.94
C HIS A 54 13.83 7.78 -17.14
N ASN A 55 14.95 7.26 -17.65
CA ASN A 55 15.60 7.79 -18.86
C ASN A 55 14.98 7.26 -20.16
N ARG A 56 13.99 6.36 -20.07
CA ARG A 56 13.35 5.74 -21.22
C ARG A 56 12.38 6.69 -21.92
N LYS A 57 12.34 6.60 -23.25
CA LYS A 57 11.40 7.38 -24.07
C LYS A 57 9.97 6.85 -23.90
N LEU A 58 9.02 7.75 -23.71
CA LEU A 58 7.60 7.43 -23.53
C LEU A 58 6.85 7.36 -24.89
N PRO A 59 5.78 6.53 -25.01
CA PRO A 59 5.33 5.56 -24.00
C PRO A 59 6.32 4.38 -23.90
N TRP A 60 6.50 3.89 -22.68
CA TRP A 60 7.38 2.77 -22.39
C TRP A 60 6.58 1.61 -21.81
N SER A 61 6.87 0.39 -22.26
CA SER A 61 6.31 -0.85 -21.74
C SER A 61 7.39 -1.83 -21.31
N THR A 62 7.04 -2.71 -20.39
CA THR A 62 7.90 -3.77 -19.86
C THR A 62 7.03 -4.90 -19.35
N GLU A 63 7.57 -6.11 -19.35
CA GLU A 63 6.88 -7.33 -18.90
C GLU A 63 7.51 -7.84 -17.62
N TYR A 64 6.67 -8.40 -16.75
CA TYR A 64 7.10 -9.00 -15.48
C TYR A 64 6.28 -10.27 -15.23
N SER A 65 6.91 -11.28 -14.64
CA SER A 65 6.19 -12.36 -13.97
C SER A 65 5.84 -11.93 -12.55
N THR A 66 4.58 -12.09 -12.14
CA THR A 66 4.10 -11.57 -10.86
C THR A 66 3.01 -12.43 -10.26
N VAL A 67 2.87 -12.37 -8.93
CA VAL A 67 1.64 -12.75 -8.22
C VAL A 67 0.88 -11.47 -7.89
N LEU A 68 -0.44 -11.47 -8.08
CA LEU A 68 -1.31 -10.33 -7.83
C LEU A 68 -2.33 -10.67 -6.76
N VAL A 69 -2.61 -9.71 -5.89
CA VAL A 69 -3.74 -9.73 -4.97
C VAL A 69 -4.63 -8.54 -5.27
N PHE A 70 -5.93 -8.80 -5.38
CA PHE A 70 -6.95 -7.79 -5.48
C PHE A 70 -7.85 -7.88 -4.26
N ALA A 71 -7.70 -6.94 -3.33
CA ALA A 71 -8.45 -6.91 -2.09
C ALA A 71 -9.61 -5.91 -2.17
N ASP A 72 -10.85 -6.39 -2.13
CA ASP A 72 -12.07 -5.59 -2.15
C ASP A 72 -12.62 -5.36 -0.74
N VAL A 73 -12.81 -4.10 -0.32
CA VAL A 73 -13.32 -3.76 1.00
C VAL A 73 -14.80 -3.43 0.95
N SER A 74 -15.62 -4.31 1.50
CA SER A 74 -17.05 -4.05 1.68
C SER A 74 -17.33 -3.19 2.92
N GLY A 75 -18.41 -2.40 2.86
CA GLY A 75 -18.83 -1.51 3.95
C GLY A 75 -18.17 -0.12 3.91
N PHE A 76 -17.17 0.09 3.03
CA PHE A 76 -16.45 1.36 2.90
C PHE A 76 -17.36 2.55 2.56
N THR A 77 -18.21 2.42 1.54
CA THR A 77 -19.12 3.48 1.10
C THR A 77 -20.14 3.84 2.20
N ALA A 78 -20.74 2.81 2.83
CA ALA A 78 -21.67 3.01 3.94
C ALA A 78 -20.99 3.75 5.12
N LEU A 79 -19.73 3.42 5.41
CA LEU A 79 -18.93 4.10 6.43
C LEU A 79 -18.75 5.58 6.09
N CYS A 80 -18.38 5.88 4.85
CA CYS A 80 -18.19 7.25 4.37
C CYS A 80 -19.48 8.06 4.47
N GLU A 81 -20.60 7.51 4.02
CA GLU A 81 -21.91 8.17 4.07
C GLU A 81 -22.32 8.48 5.52
N ARG A 82 -22.16 7.51 6.43
CA ARG A 82 -22.57 7.65 7.82
C ARG A 82 -21.74 8.69 8.57
N TYR A 83 -20.42 8.72 8.35
CA TYR A 83 -19.57 9.76 8.94
C TYR A 83 -19.79 11.14 8.31
N SER A 84 -20.09 11.22 7.01
CA SER A 84 -20.39 12.49 6.33
C SER A 84 -21.69 13.13 6.82
N ALA A 85 -22.63 12.33 7.31
CA ALA A 85 -23.89 12.81 7.90
C ALA A 85 -23.72 13.36 9.34
N MET A 86 -22.56 13.16 9.98
CA MET A 86 -22.29 13.67 11.33
C MET A 86 -21.86 15.14 11.28
N GLN A 87 -22.52 16.00 12.07
CA GLN A 87 -22.30 17.45 12.04
C GLN A 87 -20.94 17.89 12.61
N ASP A 88 -20.37 17.14 13.58
CA ASP A 88 -19.09 17.46 14.21
C ASP A 88 -18.09 16.29 14.12
N SER A 89 -16.86 16.58 13.69
CA SER A 89 -15.70 15.64 13.64
C SER A 89 -15.84 14.38 12.76
N GLY A 90 -16.90 14.27 11.95
CA GLY A 90 -17.18 13.07 11.14
C GLY A 90 -16.06 12.71 10.16
N ILE A 91 -15.48 13.71 9.48
CA ILE A 91 -14.39 13.51 8.51
C ILE A 91 -13.10 13.03 9.19
N ASP A 92 -12.77 13.56 10.36
CA ASP A 92 -11.57 13.16 11.10
C ASP A 92 -11.69 11.72 11.60
N LYS A 93 -12.87 11.36 12.12
CA LYS A 93 -13.16 9.99 12.55
C LYS A 93 -13.17 9.01 11.38
N LEU A 94 -13.77 9.38 10.25
CA LEU A 94 -13.72 8.59 9.01
C LEU A 94 -12.27 8.31 8.61
N THR A 95 -11.45 9.37 8.54
CA THR A 95 -10.05 9.26 8.15
C THR A 95 -9.28 8.36 9.13
N LYS A 96 -9.49 8.53 10.43
CA LYS A 96 -8.83 7.72 11.46
C LYS A 96 -9.22 6.24 11.37
N THR A 97 -10.51 5.95 11.21
CA THR A 97 -11.02 4.57 11.10
C THR A 97 -10.53 3.90 9.82
N LEU A 98 -10.59 4.60 8.68
CA LEU A 98 -10.08 4.08 7.41
C LEU A 98 -8.57 3.87 7.44
N ASN A 99 -7.80 4.83 7.97
CA ASN A 99 -6.36 4.68 8.11
C ASN A 99 -5.98 3.54 9.05
N GLY A 100 -6.77 3.29 10.11
CA GLY A 100 -6.56 2.15 10.99
C GLY A 100 -6.78 0.82 10.26
N TYR A 101 -7.91 0.69 9.57
CA TYR A 101 -8.27 -0.55 8.88
C TYR A 101 -7.38 -0.83 7.65
N LEU A 102 -7.35 0.10 6.70
CA LEU A 102 -6.62 -0.06 5.46
C LEU A 102 -5.11 0.01 5.70
N GLY A 103 -4.66 0.80 6.69
CA GLY A 103 -3.26 0.84 7.09
C GLY A 103 -2.75 -0.51 7.58
N ALA A 104 -3.53 -1.22 8.40
CA ALA A 104 -3.15 -2.55 8.88
C ALA A 104 -3.08 -3.60 7.76
N ILE A 105 -4.03 -3.54 6.81
CA ILE A 105 -3.99 -4.40 5.60
C ILE A 105 -2.73 -4.09 4.77
N VAL A 106 -2.48 -2.81 4.49
CA VAL A 106 -1.30 -2.37 3.72
C VAL A 106 0.01 -2.77 4.41
N GLU A 107 0.08 -2.66 5.73
CA GLU A 107 1.26 -3.07 6.50
C GLU A 107 1.55 -4.57 6.35
N ASN A 108 0.51 -5.42 6.33
CA ASN A 108 0.66 -6.85 6.05
C ASN A 108 1.15 -7.12 4.61
N LEU A 109 0.58 -6.42 3.63
CA LEU A 109 0.98 -6.53 2.22
C LEU A 109 2.46 -6.15 2.05
N ILE A 110 2.90 -5.02 2.61
CA ILE A 110 4.29 -4.55 2.54
C ILE A 110 5.23 -5.48 3.33
N SER A 111 4.82 -5.94 4.50
CA SER A 111 5.63 -6.83 5.35
C SER A 111 5.87 -8.19 4.72
N SER A 112 4.99 -8.63 3.81
CA SER A 112 5.18 -9.82 2.99
C SER A 112 5.92 -9.57 1.67
N GLU A 113 6.61 -8.42 1.54
CA GLU A 113 7.38 -7.99 0.36
C GLU A 113 6.51 -7.61 -0.86
N GLY A 114 5.24 -7.28 -0.64
CA GLY A 114 4.34 -6.78 -1.68
C GLY A 114 4.53 -5.30 -1.96
N ASP A 115 4.15 -4.88 -3.17
CA ASP A 115 4.06 -3.49 -3.60
C ASP A 115 2.60 -3.12 -3.87
N VAL A 116 2.10 -2.06 -3.24
CA VAL A 116 0.73 -1.58 -3.48
C VAL A 116 0.73 -0.74 -4.74
N LEU A 117 0.13 -1.26 -5.80
CA LEU A 117 0.07 -0.61 -7.10
C LEU A 117 -0.95 0.52 -7.14
N LYS A 118 -2.13 0.29 -6.54
CA LYS A 118 -3.24 1.23 -6.65
C LYS A 118 -4.32 0.99 -5.61
N PHE A 119 -4.89 2.08 -5.13
CA PHE A 119 -6.22 2.12 -4.54
C PHE A 119 -7.25 2.48 -5.60
N ALA A 120 -8.25 1.64 -5.80
CA ALA A 120 -9.32 1.84 -6.77
C ALA A 120 -10.66 1.84 -6.04
N GLY A 121 -11.06 3.03 -5.56
CA GLY A 121 -12.23 3.14 -4.69
C GLY A 121 -11.95 2.46 -3.35
N ASP A 122 -12.69 1.40 -3.08
CA ASP A 122 -12.62 0.53 -1.91
C ASP A 122 -11.76 -0.73 -2.14
N ALA A 123 -11.08 -0.84 -3.28
CA ALA A 123 -10.18 -1.94 -3.57
C ALA A 123 -8.69 -1.57 -3.50
N ILE A 124 -7.86 -2.55 -3.14
CA ILE A 124 -6.39 -2.48 -3.12
C ILE A 124 -5.86 -3.48 -4.15
N LEU A 125 -5.01 -3.01 -5.06
CA LEU A 125 -4.24 -3.86 -5.96
C LEU A 125 -2.80 -3.92 -5.46
N ALA A 126 -2.33 -5.12 -5.12
CA ALA A 126 -0.96 -5.38 -4.69
C ALA A 126 -0.27 -6.42 -5.59
N VAL A 127 1.04 -6.32 -5.70
CA VAL A 127 1.86 -7.17 -6.57
C VAL A 127 3.13 -7.64 -5.88
N TRP A 128 3.53 -8.86 -6.21
CA TRP A 128 4.84 -9.43 -5.88
C TRP A 128 5.54 -9.78 -7.18
N ARG A 129 6.77 -9.26 -7.36
CA ARG A 129 7.58 -9.56 -8.54
C ARG A 129 8.27 -10.90 -8.38
N VAL A 130 8.26 -11.70 -9.44
CA VAL A 130 8.94 -12.98 -9.54
C VAL A 130 10.11 -12.80 -10.49
N ASN A 131 11.35 -12.90 -9.99
CA ASN A 131 12.55 -12.65 -10.81
C ASN A 131 13.04 -13.91 -11.53
N SER A 132 12.62 -15.09 -11.06
CA SER A 132 12.93 -16.38 -11.66
C SER A 132 11.80 -17.39 -11.44
N GLU A 133 11.67 -18.38 -12.32
CA GLU A 133 10.65 -19.43 -12.22
C GLU A 133 10.72 -20.20 -10.88
N THR A 134 11.94 -20.37 -10.34
CA THR A 134 12.17 -21.02 -9.04
C THR A 134 11.63 -20.25 -7.84
N GLU A 135 11.41 -18.94 -7.97
CA GLU A 135 10.84 -18.09 -6.91
C GLU A 135 9.31 -18.08 -6.90
N MET A 136 8.65 -18.58 -7.96
CA MET A 136 7.19 -18.50 -8.11
C MET A 136 6.47 -19.17 -6.94
N THR A 137 6.82 -20.43 -6.62
CA THR A 137 6.17 -21.17 -5.54
C THR A 137 6.39 -20.54 -4.17
N PRO A 138 7.63 -20.20 -3.74
CA PRO A 138 7.85 -19.50 -2.47
C PRO A 138 7.12 -18.16 -2.36
N ILE A 139 7.05 -17.38 -3.44
CA ILE A 139 6.30 -16.11 -3.46
C ILE A 139 4.81 -16.37 -3.31
N LEU A 140 4.25 -17.33 -4.06
CA LEU A 140 2.84 -17.68 -3.96
C LEU A 140 2.46 -18.15 -2.55
N GLU A 141 3.27 -19.01 -1.93
CA GLU A 141 3.06 -19.47 -0.55
C GLU A 141 3.06 -18.30 0.44
N ARG A 142 4.00 -17.36 0.29
CA ARG A 142 4.06 -16.15 1.11
C ARG A 142 2.84 -15.26 0.92
N VAL A 143 2.39 -15.05 -0.32
CA VAL A 143 1.20 -14.27 -0.64
C VAL A 143 -0.03 -14.90 -0.01
N ILE A 144 -0.19 -16.22 -0.13
CA ILE A 144 -1.30 -16.95 0.49
C ILE A 144 -1.26 -16.81 2.02
N ALA A 145 -0.09 -16.96 2.64
CA ALA A 145 0.07 -16.79 4.08
C ALA A 145 -0.32 -15.37 4.52
N CYS A 146 0.16 -14.34 3.82
CA CYS A 146 -0.22 -12.95 4.05
C CYS A 146 -1.73 -12.75 3.93
N CYS A 147 -2.34 -13.31 2.88
CA CYS A 147 -3.78 -13.21 2.68
C CYS A 147 -4.58 -13.88 3.82
N LEU A 148 -4.14 -15.04 4.28
CA LEU A 148 -4.75 -15.73 5.40
C LEU A 148 -4.63 -14.94 6.71
N ASP A 149 -3.49 -14.30 6.95
CA ASP A 149 -3.29 -13.50 8.17
C ASP A 149 -4.16 -12.24 8.14
N ILE A 150 -4.25 -11.57 6.99
CA ILE A 150 -5.19 -10.46 6.78
C ILE A 150 -6.64 -10.92 7.01
N GLN A 151 -7.04 -12.09 6.49
CA GLN A 151 -8.39 -12.61 6.69
C GLN A 151 -8.68 -12.94 8.16
N LYS A 152 -7.71 -13.50 8.90
CA LYS A 152 -7.88 -13.81 10.33
C LYS A 152 -8.01 -12.55 11.19
N GLU A 153 -7.20 -11.53 10.92
CA GLU A 153 -7.12 -10.33 11.77
C GLU A 153 -8.09 -9.24 11.33
N TYR A 154 -8.32 -9.10 10.02
CA TYR A 154 -9.02 -7.97 9.40
C TYR A 154 -10.13 -8.40 8.43
N GLY A 155 -10.42 -9.71 8.31
CA GLY A 155 -11.51 -10.24 7.47
C GLY A 155 -12.87 -9.66 7.85
N GLU A 156 -13.07 -9.36 9.14
CA GLU A 156 -14.22 -8.63 9.66
C GLU A 156 -13.77 -7.61 10.72
N TRP A 157 -14.12 -6.34 10.53
CA TRP A 157 -13.83 -5.26 11.46
C TRP A 157 -15.10 -4.50 11.82
N GLN A 158 -15.47 -4.57 13.10
CA GLN A 158 -16.61 -3.84 13.65
C GLN A 158 -16.21 -2.40 13.99
N THR A 159 -16.90 -1.41 13.40
CA THR A 159 -16.68 0.01 13.72
C THR A 159 -17.55 0.48 14.88
N ASP A 160 -17.13 1.57 15.52
CA ASP A 160 -17.83 2.23 16.62
C ASP A 160 -19.21 2.80 16.23
N ILE A 161 -19.49 2.93 14.92
CA ILE A 161 -20.75 3.45 14.40
C ILE A 161 -21.72 2.37 13.89
N GLY A 162 -21.42 1.09 14.16
CA GLY A 162 -22.28 -0.05 13.83
C GLY A 162 -22.22 -0.49 12.37
N ILE A 163 -21.14 -0.15 11.67
CA ILE A 163 -20.85 -0.65 10.32
C ILE A 163 -19.74 -1.67 10.41
N THR A 164 -19.93 -2.82 9.78
CA THR A 164 -18.89 -3.83 9.61
C THR A 164 -18.13 -3.58 8.31
N LEU A 165 -16.80 -3.48 8.40
CA LEU A 165 -15.93 -3.58 7.23
C LEU A 165 -15.50 -5.03 7.05
N THR A 166 -15.46 -5.51 5.82
CA THR A 166 -14.89 -6.81 5.48
C THR A 166 -13.99 -6.69 4.27
N VAL A 167 -12.95 -7.51 4.21
CA VAL A 167 -12.04 -7.57 3.05
C VAL A 167 -12.18 -8.92 2.36
N LYS A 168 -12.25 -8.92 1.03
CA LYS A 168 -12.29 -10.10 0.18
C LYS A 168 -11.06 -10.10 -0.71
N MET A 169 -10.35 -11.21 -0.81
CA MET A 169 -9.05 -11.30 -1.50
C MET A 169 -8.91 -12.61 -2.25
#